data_AF-A0A0K9P2G2-F1
#
_entry.id   AF-A0A0K9P2G2-F1
#
_cell.length_a   1.000
_cell.length_b   1.000
_cell.length_c   1.000
_cell.angle_alpha   90.00
_cell.angle_beta   90.00
_cell.angle_gamma   90.00
#
_symmetry.space_group_name_H-M   'P 1'
#
loop_
_entity.id
_entity.type
_entity.pdbx_description
1 polymer ?
#
loop_
_entity_poly.entity_id
_entity_poly.type
_entity_poly.pdbx_seq_one_letter_code
_entity_poly.pdbx_strand_id
1 'polypeptide(L)'
;MGKMFLCNSDFLLFGSTYTELKADEYLEIGQIYFALTKTWLNKKIESVEMQTLANRANLVMLKVKATIHISGYSAVTFTRNW
;
A
#
# COMPACT_ATOMS: atom_id res chain seq x y z
N MET A 1 -1.21 9.67 -20.60
CA MET A 1 -0.73 9.01 -19.37
C MET A 1 -1.15 9.87 -18.18
N GLY A 2 -1.97 9.34 -17.26
CA GLY A 2 -2.38 10.10 -16.08
C GLY A 2 -1.21 10.31 -15.12
N LYS A 3 -1.20 11.42 -14.37
CA LYS A 3 -0.20 11.65 -13.30
C LYS A 3 -0.40 10.59 -12.21
N MET A 4 0.68 9.93 -11.81
CA MET A 4 0.70 8.96 -10.71
C MET A 4 1.32 9.58 -9.46
N PHE A 5 1.07 8.97 -8.31
CA PHE A 5 1.77 9.23 -7.05
C PHE A 5 2.10 7.90 -6.35
N LEU A 6 3.11 7.93 -5.49
CA LEU A 6 3.44 6.80 -4.63
C LEU A 6 2.76 6.97 -3.28
N CYS A 7 2.21 5.89 -2.75
CA CYS A 7 1.62 5.85 -1.43
C CYS A 7 2.24 4.69 -0.64
N ASN A 8 2.69 4.96 0.58
CA ASN A 8 3.17 3.91 1.49
C ASN A 8 1.96 3.17 2.08
N SER A 9 1.98 1.83 2.05
CA SER A 9 0.92 0.99 2.59
C SER A 9 0.64 1.26 4.07
N ASP A 10 1.65 1.67 4.83
CA ASP A 10 1.55 1.85 6.28
C ASP A 10 0.66 3.05 6.66
N PHE A 11 0.42 3.97 5.72
CA PHE A 11 -0.47 5.12 5.90
C PHE A 11 -1.88 4.89 5.33
N LEU A 12 -2.15 3.72 4.73
CA LEU A 12 -3.46 3.36 4.20
C LEU A 12 -4.38 2.84 5.31
N LEU A 13 -4.98 3.76 6.05
CA LEU A 13 -5.91 3.45 7.13
C LEU A 13 -7.36 3.63 6.67
N PHE A 14 -8.26 2.72 7.07
CA PHE A 14 -9.68 2.86 6.72
C PHE A 14 -10.24 4.20 7.20
N GLY A 15 -10.98 4.89 6.33
CA GLY A 15 -11.56 6.20 6.62
C GLY A 15 -10.57 7.37 6.60
N SER A 16 -9.26 7.12 6.49
CA SER A 16 -8.27 8.16 6.18
C SER A 16 -8.29 8.50 4.68
N THR A 17 -7.38 9.37 4.24
CA THR A 17 -7.27 9.74 2.82
C THR A 17 -5.96 9.22 2.23
N TYR A 18 -5.96 8.88 0.94
CA TYR A 18 -4.72 8.56 0.25
C TYR A 18 -3.77 9.76 0.25
N THR A 19 -2.54 9.53 0.68
CA THR A 19 -1.46 10.52 0.75
C THR A 19 -0.32 10.16 -0.20
N GLU A 20 0.29 11.20 -0.77
CA GLU A 20 1.48 11.06 -1.59
C GLU A 20 2.72 11.02 -0.68
N LEU A 21 3.60 10.05 -0.93
CA LEU A 21 4.96 10.03 -0.39
C LEU A 21 5.65 11.32 -0.84
N LYS A 22 6.20 12.07 0.10
CA LYS A 22 6.82 13.36 -0.20
C LYS A 22 8.12 13.14 -0.96
N ALA A 23 8.53 14.16 -1.71
CA ALA A 23 9.73 14.09 -2.54
C ALA A 23 11.04 13.94 -1.75
N ASP A 24 11.03 14.30 -0.47
CA ASP A 24 12.13 14.20 0.49
C ASP A 24 12.09 12.90 1.33
N GLU A 25 11.03 12.09 1.20
CA GLU A 25 10.92 10.80 1.88
C GLU A 25 11.58 9.69 1.04
N TYR A 26 12.36 8.84 1.72
CA TYR A 26 13.03 7.71 1.09
C TYR A 26 12.13 6.46 1.12
N LEU A 27 12.31 5.59 0.13
CA LEU A 27 11.70 4.26 0.15
C LEU A 27 12.48 3.36 1.11
N GLU A 28 11.77 2.68 2.00
CA GLU A 28 12.33 1.74 2.96
C GLU A 28 12.25 0.31 2.44
N ILE A 29 13.33 -0.46 2.69
CA ILE A 29 13.38 -1.87 2.31
C ILE A 29 12.39 -2.65 3.17
N GLY A 30 11.55 -3.45 2.52
CA GLY A 30 10.57 -4.30 3.20
C GLY A 30 9.17 -3.69 3.33
N GLN A 31 8.99 -2.42 2.93
CA GLN A 31 7.68 -1.79 2.86
C GLN A 31 7.02 -1.96 1.49
N ILE A 32 5.68 -1.86 1.45
CA ILE A 32 4.91 -1.85 0.21
C ILE A 32 4.57 -0.41 -0.16
N TYR A 33 4.78 -0.09 -1.43
CA TYR A 33 4.34 1.18 -2.02
C TYR A 33 3.39 0.90 -3.18
N PHE A 34 2.29 1.64 -3.22
CA PHE A 34 1.34 1.60 -4.33
C PHE A 34 1.55 2.81 -5.25
N ALA A 35 1.75 2.56 -6.54
CA ALA A 35 1.64 3.58 -7.56
C ALA A 35 0.17 3.75 -7.98
N LEU A 36 -0.44 4.86 -7.59
CA LEU A 36 -1.85 5.15 -7.83
C LEU A 36 -2.00 6.37 -8.74
N THR A 37 -3.13 6.47 -9.46
CA THR A 37 -3.43 7.66 -10.25
C THR A 37 -3.81 8.82 -9.34
N LYS A 38 -3.41 10.06 -9.66
CA LYS A 38 -3.74 11.25 -8.84
C LYS A 38 -5.25 11.50 -8.65
N THR A 39 -6.12 10.81 -9.38
CA THR A 39 -7.57 10.78 -9.11
C THR A 39 -7.94 10.17 -7.75
N TRP A 40 -7.03 9.41 -7.13
CA TRP A 40 -7.23 8.82 -5.80
C TRP A 40 -6.70 9.72 -4.69
N LEU A 41 -5.88 10.72 -5.02
CA LEU A 41 -5.25 11.59 -4.01
C LEU A 41 -6.33 12.34 -3.22
N ASN A 42 -6.18 12.39 -1.89
CA ASN A 42 -7.15 12.99 -0.96
C ASN A 42 -8.55 12.36 -0.94
N LYS A 43 -8.79 11.29 -1.70
CA LYS A 43 -10.02 10.51 -1.61
C LYS A 43 -10.02 9.74 -0.29
N LYS A 44 -11.18 9.65 0.37
CA LYS A 44 -11.36 8.75 1.51
C LYS A 44 -11.17 7.29 1.09
N ILE A 45 -10.48 6.56 1.95
CA ILE A 45 -10.17 5.15 1.75
C ILE A 45 -11.38 4.32 2.18
N GLU A 46 -11.99 3.64 1.22
CA GLU A 46 -13.12 2.74 1.45
C GLU A 46 -12.66 1.29 1.63
N SER A 47 -13.46 0.48 2.34
CA SER A 47 -13.13 -0.91 2.67
C SER A 47 -12.88 -1.78 1.42
N VAL A 48 -13.67 -1.56 0.35
CA VAL A 48 -13.53 -2.27 -0.93
C VAL A 48 -12.21 -1.96 -1.63
N GLU A 49 -11.71 -0.72 -1.50
CA GLU A 49 -10.46 -0.31 -2.12
C GLU A 49 -9.27 -0.89 -1.37
N MET A 50 -9.32 -0.87 -0.03
CA MET A 50 -8.29 -1.53 0.80
C MET A 50 -8.18 -3.01 0.50
N GLN A 51 -9.31 -3.71 0.39
CA GLN A 51 -9.33 -5.12 0.01
C GLN A 51 -8.72 -5.33 -1.38
N THR A 52 -9.02 -4.45 -2.33
CA THR A 52 -8.45 -4.50 -3.69
C THR A 52 -6.93 -4.31 -3.66
N LEU A 53 -6.42 -3.34 -2.90
CA LEU A 53 -4.98 -3.10 -2.75
C LEU A 53 -4.27 -4.26 -2.05
N ALA A 54 -4.85 -4.81 -0.99
CA ALA A 54 -4.34 -5.99 -0.30
C ALA A 54 -4.26 -7.22 -1.23
N ASN A 55 -5.30 -7.46 -2.03
CA ASN A 55 -5.30 -8.56 -3.00
C ASN A 55 -4.22 -8.37 -4.08
N ARG A 56 -4.02 -7.14 -4.57
CA ARG A 56 -2.95 -6.84 -5.52
C ARG A 56 -1.57 -7.06 -4.91
N ALA A 57 -1.37 -6.64 -3.67
CA ALA A 57 -0.13 -6.90 -2.93
C ALA A 57 0.12 -8.41 -2.79
N ASN A 58 -0.88 -9.18 -2.38
CA ASN A 58 -0.80 -10.65 -2.27
C ASN A 58 -0.35 -11.30 -3.60
N LEU A 59 -0.96 -10.91 -4.72
CA LEU A 59 -0.61 -11.46 -6.04
C LEU A 59 0.84 -11.15 -6.45
N VAL A 60 1.36 -9.98 -6.09
CA VAL A 60 2.77 -9.63 -6.33
C VAL A 60 3.67 -10.44 -5.42
N MET A 61 3.33 -10.57 -4.14
CA MET A 61 4.17 -11.30 -3.16
C MET A 61 4.26 -12.80 -3.42
N LEU A 62 3.19 -13.42 -3.94
CA LEU A 62 3.24 -14.81 -4.40
C LEU A 62 4.26 -15.00 -5.53
N LYS A 63 4.49 -13.98 -6.36
CA LYS A 63 5.55 -13.99 -7.39
C LYS A 63 6.93 -13.69 -6.82
N VAL A 64 7.00 -12.97 -5.69
CA VAL A 64 8.23 -12.48 -5.06
C VAL A 64 8.47 -13.22 -3.72
N LYS A 65 8.25 -14.55 -3.63
CA LYS A 65 8.50 -15.40 -2.43
C LYS A 65 8.43 -14.66 -1.07
N ALA A 66 7.39 -13.87 -0.83
CA ALA A 66 7.25 -13.03 0.36
C ALA A 66 5.94 -13.39 1.08
N THR A 67 5.97 -13.38 2.42
CA THR A 67 4.82 -13.78 3.24
C THR A 67 4.18 -12.54 3.86
N ILE A 68 2.85 -12.47 3.77
CA ILE A 68 2.03 -11.41 4.34
C ILE A 68 1.40 -11.92 5.63
N HIS A 69 1.63 -11.23 6.75
CA HIS A 69 0.92 -11.47 7.99
C HIS A 69 -0.16 -10.40 8.18
N ILE A 70 -1.43 -10.82 8.20
CA ILE A 70 -2.56 -9.91 8.44
C ILE A 70 -2.91 -10.01 9.94
N SER A 71 -2.47 -9.06 10.75
CA SER A 71 -2.86 -8.98 12.17
C SER A 71 -3.91 -7.89 12.34
N GLY A 72 -5.18 -8.29 12.49
CA GLY A 72 -6.31 -7.49 12.98
C GLY A 72 -6.50 -6.10 12.34
N TYR A 73 -7.38 -6.00 11.34
CA TYR A 73 -8.00 -4.80 10.70
C TYR A 73 -7.17 -3.54 10.39
N SER A 74 -5.91 -3.42 10.82
CA SER A 74 -5.19 -2.15 10.90
C SER A 74 -3.69 -2.28 10.64
N ALA A 75 -3.11 -3.49 10.59
CA ALA A 75 -1.70 -3.65 10.30
C ALA A 75 -1.41 -4.95 9.53
N VAL A 76 -0.66 -4.79 8.45
CA VAL A 76 -0.08 -5.89 7.67
C VAL A 76 1.42 -5.83 7.90
N THR A 77 2.01 -6.85 8.52
CA THR A 77 3.46 -6.93 8.76
C THR A 77 4.10 -7.87 7.76
N PHE A 78 5.26 -7.47 7.24
CA PHE A 78 6.00 -8.21 6.22
C PHE A 78 7.29 -8.78 6.82
N THR A 79 7.45 -10.10 6.76
CA THR A 79 8.73 -10.75 7.09
C THR A 79 9.29 -11.37 5.82
N ARG A 80 10.45 -10.88 5.38
CA ARG A 80 11.23 -11.46 4.28
C ARG A 80 12.14 -12.53 4.85
N ASN A 81 11.83 -13.79 4.60
CA ASN A 81 12.74 -14.90 4.89
C ASN A 81 13.82 -14.91 3.80
N TRP A 82 15.06 -14.68 4.18
CA TRP A 82 16.23 -14.95 3.35
C TRP A 82 16.64 -16.40 3.53
#